data_AF-A0A8D8E563-F1
#
_entry.id   AF-A0A8D8E563-F1
#
_cell.length_a   1.000
_cell.length_b   1.000
_cell.length_c   1.000
_cell.angle_alpha   90.00
_cell.angle_beta   90.00
_cell.angle_gamma   90.00
#
_symmetry.space_group_name_H-M   'P 1'
#
loop_
_entity.id
_entity.type
_entity.pdbx_description
1 polymer ?
#
loop_
_entity_poly.entity_id
_entity_poly.type
_entity_poly.pdbx_seq_one_letter_code
_entity_poly.pdbx_strand_id
1 'polypeptide(L)'
;MSVAGFEVSAPGKVILHGEHSVVYGKPAIAGPIGLRTYLTYKRLQTPEVILDFASIPFNSSLSLESFNAFLTQFDCHSNLQPLEFLEKMRSAEGFPFASFVTRHPAQDSIKEKFSLGTALYLLNRILRSEGVESLESGFQLTLKSVMSIGAGLGSSAGYGVCVSAGAFLLSKIIKGELEANFSLQNSPEVLEKISKWAFDSEIVMHERPSGIDNTICT
;
A
#
# COMPACT_ATOMS: atom_id res chain seq x y z
N MET A 1 0.15 26.01 3.19
CA MET A 1 1.09 25.43 4.18
C MET A 1 1.61 24.12 3.60
N SER A 2 2.93 23.91 3.54
CA SER A 2 3.47 22.62 3.08
C SER A 2 3.40 21.60 4.21
N VAL A 3 2.63 20.52 4.05
CA VAL A 3 2.55 19.43 5.03
C VAL A 3 3.91 18.72 5.10
N ALA A 4 4.55 18.76 6.27
CA ALA A 4 5.88 18.19 6.49
C ALA A 4 5.84 16.68 6.78
N GLY A 5 4.71 16.18 7.28
CA GLY A 5 4.51 14.76 7.59
C GLY A 5 3.05 14.45 7.93
N PHE A 6 2.68 13.19 7.82
CA PHE A 6 1.39 12.66 8.29
C PHE A 6 1.54 11.21 8.71
N GLU A 7 0.56 10.68 9.43
CA GLU A 7 0.46 9.26 9.75
C GLU A 7 -0.94 8.75 9.42
N VAL A 8 -1.01 7.55 8.85
CA VAL A 8 -2.25 6.79 8.69
C VAL A 8 -2.11 5.44 9.39
N SER A 9 -3.23 4.89 9.83
CA SER A 9 -3.24 3.55 10.41
C SER A 9 -4.52 2.80 10.09
N ALA A 10 -4.41 1.47 9.97
CA ALA A 10 -5.51 0.54 9.72
C ALA A 10 -5.57 -0.51 10.83
N PRO A 11 -6.75 -0.82 11.40
CA PRO A 11 -6.91 -1.95 12.31
C PRO A 11 -6.68 -3.28 11.60
N GLY A 12 -6.36 -4.32 12.35
CA GLY A 12 -6.46 -5.71 11.89
C GLY A 12 -7.90 -6.19 11.95
N LYS A 13 -8.11 -7.47 11.64
CA LYS A 13 -9.41 -8.13 11.68
C LYS A 13 -9.40 -9.37 12.58
N VAL A 14 -10.57 -9.71 13.10
CA VAL A 14 -10.84 -11.01 13.72
C VAL A 14 -12.18 -11.54 13.20
N ILE A 15 -12.26 -12.85 12.98
CA ILE A 15 -13.55 -13.51 12.76
C ILE A 15 -14.07 -13.92 14.12
N LEU A 16 -15.19 -13.33 14.54
CA LEU A 16 -15.82 -13.67 15.81
C LEU A 16 -16.49 -15.02 15.69
N HIS A 17 -17.32 -15.23 14.66
CA HIS A 17 -18.08 -16.46 14.42
C HIS A 17 -18.16 -16.78 12.92
N GLY A 18 -18.22 -18.06 12.56
CA GLY A 18 -18.56 -18.51 11.21
C GLY A 18 -17.37 -18.72 10.25
N GLU A 19 -16.16 -18.91 10.76
CA GLU A 19 -14.93 -19.14 9.97
C GLU A 19 -15.08 -20.26 8.92
N HIS A 20 -15.67 -21.38 9.32
CA HIS A 20 -15.94 -22.51 8.43
C HIS A 20 -17.32 -22.41 7.76
N SER A 21 -18.22 -21.62 8.32
CA SER A 21 -19.60 -21.45 7.86
C SER A 21 -19.65 -20.75 6.49
N VAL A 22 -18.77 -19.78 6.25
CA VAL A 22 -18.68 -19.05 4.97
C VAL A 22 -18.32 -19.95 3.78
N VAL A 23 -17.56 -21.02 4.02
CA VAL A 23 -17.22 -22.02 2.99
C VAL A 23 -18.48 -22.72 2.44
N TYR A 24 -19.53 -22.81 3.26
CA TYR A 24 -20.81 -23.42 2.90
C TYR A 24 -21.90 -22.38 2.60
N GLY A 25 -21.51 -21.12 2.31
CA GLY A 25 -22.45 -20.03 2.00
C GLY A 25 -23.32 -19.61 3.19
N LYS A 26 -22.85 -19.83 4.42
CA LYS A 26 -23.55 -19.40 5.65
C LYS A 26 -22.92 -18.11 6.20
N PRO A 27 -23.68 -17.30 6.97
CA PRO A 27 -23.17 -16.05 7.53
C PRO A 27 -21.98 -16.23 8.46
N ALA A 28 -21.13 -15.20 8.55
CA ALA A 28 -20.10 -15.02 9.55
C ALA A 28 -20.12 -13.60 10.11
N ILE A 29 -19.56 -13.44 11.30
CA ILE A 29 -19.36 -12.15 11.95
C ILE A 29 -17.87 -11.95 12.09
N ALA A 30 -17.37 -10.86 11.53
CA ALA A 30 -15.99 -10.42 11.67
C ALA A 30 -15.95 -8.94 12.00
N GLY A 31 -14.88 -8.48 12.63
CA GLY A 31 -14.76 -7.10 13.07
C GLY A 31 -13.31 -6.65 13.24
N PRO A 32 -13.10 -5.34 13.38
CA PRO A 32 -11.77 -4.77 13.54
C PRO A 32 -11.22 -5.07 14.95
N ILE A 33 -9.91 -5.21 15.05
CA ILE A 33 -9.19 -5.32 16.32
C ILE A 33 -8.19 -4.17 16.48
N GLY A 34 -7.88 -3.82 17.73
CA GLY A 34 -6.99 -2.71 18.08
C GLY A 34 -5.51 -2.91 17.72
N LEU A 35 -5.14 -4.04 17.11
CA LEU A 35 -3.79 -4.24 16.56
C LEU A 35 -3.72 -3.58 15.19
N ARG A 36 -2.82 -2.61 15.01
CA ARG A 36 -2.81 -1.74 13.82
C ARG A 36 -1.55 -1.88 12.97
N THR A 37 -1.71 -1.58 11.69
CA THR A 37 -0.62 -1.21 10.80
C THR A 37 -0.58 0.31 10.67
N TYR A 38 0.61 0.88 10.57
CA TYR A 38 0.89 2.29 10.49
C TYR A 38 1.74 2.57 9.25
N LEU A 39 1.44 3.68 8.58
CA LEU A 39 2.32 4.29 7.59
C LEU A 39 2.54 5.75 7.98
N THR A 40 3.81 6.13 8.11
CA THR A 40 4.22 7.50 8.37
C THR A 40 4.87 8.07 7.12
N TYR A 41 4.42 9.24 6.69
CA TYR A 41 5.04 10.04 5.64
C TYR A 41 5.87 11.16 6.26
N LYS A 42 7.06 11.39 5.69
CA LYS A 42 7.90 12.53 6.00
C LYS A 42 8.47 13.12 4.71
N ARG A 43 8.34 14.43 4.53
CA ARG A 43 9.02 15.15 3.44
C ARG A 43 10.53 15.17 3.70
N LEU A 44 11.32 14.90 2.67
CA LEU A 44 12.78 14.98 2.72
C LEU A 44 13.27 16.25 2.01
N GLN A 45 14.44 16.73 2.44
CA GLN A 45 15.18 17.80 1.75
C GLN A 45 16.12 17.24 0.67
N THR A 46 16.38 15.93 0.70
CA THR A 46 17.15 15.23 -0.31
C THR A 46 16.23 14.77 -1.46
N PRO A 47 16.75 14.64 -2.70
CA PRO A 47 15.99 14.18 -3.85
C PRO A 47 15.88 12.64 -3.86
N GLU A 48 15.43 12.05 -2.75
CA GLU A 48 15.31 10.61 -2.57
C GLU A 48 13.90 10.22 -2.15
N VAL A 49 13.46 9.06 -2.62
CA VAL A 49 12.24 8.39 -2.17
C VAL A 49 12.65 7.15 -1.40
N ILE A 50 12.30 7.08 -0.12
CA ILE A 50 12.67 5.99 0.78
C ILE A 50 11.41 5.23 1.21
N LEU A 51 11.42 3.91 1.02
CA LEU A 51 10.40 3.00 1.52
C LEU A 51 11.03 2.11 2.59
N ASP A 52 10.66 2.35 3.84
CA ASP A 52 11.18 1.65 5.01
C ASP A 52 10.13 0.69 5.59
N PHE A 53 10.45 -0.60 5.64
CA PHE A 53 9.54 -1.65 6.11
C PHE A 53 9.97 -2.08 7.51
N ALA A 54 9.61 -1.33 8.54
CA ALA A 54 10.08 -1.60 9.91
C ALA A 54 9.71 -3.00 10.45
N SER A 55 8.59 -3.58 9.98
CA SER A 55 8.16 -4.94 10.38
C SER A 55 8.85 -6.08 9.62
N ILE A 56 9.53 -5.77 8.51
CA ILE A 56 10.36 -6.69 7.74
C ILE A 56 11.66 -5.92 7.52
N PRO A 57 12.66 -5.97 8.44
CA PRO A 57 13.73 -4.97 8.59
C PRO A 57 14.59 -4.77 7.33
N PHE A 58 14.00 -4.06 6.38
CA PHE A 58 14.38 -3.90 5.00
C PHE A 58 13.91 -2.50 4.59
N ASN A 59 14.74 -1.82 3.81
CA ASN A 59 14.34 -0.60 3.15
C ASN A 59 14.79 -0.62 1.70
N SER A 60 14.10 0.16 0.89
CA SER A 60 14.45 0.42 -0.50
C SER A 60 14.45 1.92 -0.72
N SER A 61 15.26 2.36 -1.68
CA SER A 61 15.34 3.77 -2.06
C SER A 61 15.37 3.90 -3.57
N LEU A 62 14.89 5.05 -4.04
CA LEU A 62 14.93 5.52 -5.43
C LEU A 62 15.40 6.97 -5.41
N SER A 63 16.09 7.44 -6.45
CA SER A 63 16.21 8.88 -6.66
C SER A 63 14.84 9.47 -7.04
N LEU A 64 14.62 10.75 -6.78
CA LEU A 64 13.40 11.45 -7.17
C LEU A 64 13.19 11.41 -8.69
N GLU A 65 14.28 11.50 -9.46
CA GLU A 65 14.26 11.33 -10.91
C GLU A 65 13.78 9.93 -11.32
N SER A 66 14.34 8.87 -10.73
CA SER A 66 13.90 7.50 -11.00
C SER A 66 12.45 7.26 -10.59
N PHE A 67 11.98 7.88 -9.50
CA PHE A 67 10.58 7.78 -9.08
C PHE A 67 9.64 8.48 -10.07
N ASN A 68 10.00 9.66 -10.57
CA ASN A 68 9.22 10.37 -11.60
C ASN A 68 9.23 9.60 -12.94
N ALA A 69 10.36 9.02 -13.31
CA ALA A 69 10.44 8.11 -14.46
C ALA A 69 9.55 6.88 -14.27
N PHE A 70 9.55 6.28 -13.08
CA PHE A 70 8.69 5.16 -12.73
C PHE A 70 7.20 5.52 -12.85
N LEU A 71 6.77 6.70 -12.38
CA LEU A 71 5.39 7.16 -12.50
C LEU A 71 4.92 7.27 -13.95
N THR A 72 5.79 7.67 -14.87
CA THR A 72 5.44 7.93 -16.27
C THR A 72 5.63 6.71 -17.18
N GLN A 73 6.64 5.88 -16.93
CA GLN A 73 6.94 4.69 -17.74
C GLN A 73 6.02 3.50 -17.42
N PHE A 74 5.43 3.46 -16.22
CA PHE A 74 4.48 2.43 -15.82
C PHE A 74 3.08 3.00 -15.64
N ASP A 75 2.09 2.19 -16.00
CA ASP A 75 0.67 2.51 -15.82
C ASP A 75 -0.03 1.42 -15.03
N CYS A 76 0.09 1.49 -13.70
CA CYS A 76 -0.63 0.60 -12.79
C CYS A 76 -2.09 1.04 -12.57
N HIS A 77 -2.51 2.18 -13.16
CA HIS A 77 -3.88 2.66 -13.07
C HIS A 77 -4.77 2.03 -14.14
N SER A 78 -4.39 2.17 -15.40
CA SER A 78 -5.22 1.77 -16.54
C SER A 78 -4.77 0.46 -17.17
N ASN A 79 -3.45 0.23 -17.30
CA ASN A 79 -2.94 -0.85 -18.15
C ASN A 79 -2.58 -2.10 -17.35
N LEU A 80 -1.88 -1.95 -16.22
CA LEU A 80 -1.36 -3.08 -15.44
C LEU A 80 -2.29 -3.39 -14.26
N GLN A 81 -3.13 -4.42 -14.46
CA GLN A 81 -4.07 -4.91 -13.44
C GLN A 81 -3.36 -5.80 -12.40
N PRO A 82 -3.93 -5.97 -11.18
CA PRO A 82 -3.21 -6.63 -10.08
C PRO A 82 -2.85 -8.09 -10.34
N LEU A 83 -3.70 -8.85 -11.04
CA LEU A 83 -3.39 -10.24 -11.41
C LEU A 83 -2.23 -10.32 -12.41
N GLU A 84 -2.20 -9.45 -13.42
CA GLU A 84 -1.09 -9.41 -14.37
C GLU A 84 0.21 -8.98 -13.66
N PHE A 85 0.13 -8.02 -12.74
CA PHE A 85 1.28 -7.64 -11.92
C PHE A 85 1.80 -8.81 -11.07
N LEU A 86 0.89 -9.58 -10.45
CA LEU A 86 1.23 -10.80 -9.72
C LEU A 86 1.95 -11.83 -10.60
N GLU A 87 1.47 -12.06 -11.82
CA GLU A 87 2.12 -12.96 -12.78
C GLU A 87 3.54 -12.48 -13.12
N LYS A 88 3.74 -11.18 -13.35
CA LYS A 88 5.07 -10.60 -13.57
C LYS A 88 5.98 -10.76 -12.35
N MET A 89 5.46 -10.59 -11.13
CA MET A 89 6.20 -10.84 -9.88
C MET A 89 6.61 -12.31 -9.69
N ARG A 90 5.85 -13.26 -10.24
CA ARG A 90 6.15 -14.70 -10.19
C ARG A 90 7.06 -15.17 -11.34
N SER A 91 7.33 -14.33 -12.33
CA SER A 91 8.18 -14.65 -13.48
C SER A 91 9.66 -14.78 -13.10
N ALA A 92 10.49 -15.31 -14.02
CA ALA A 92 11.93 -15.46 -13.80
C ALA A 92 12.67 -14.11 -13.61
N GLU A 93 12.15 -13.03 -14.18
CA GLU A 93 12.65 -11.66 -13.98
C GLU A 93 12.28 -11.12 -12.58
N GLY A 94 11.19 -11.64 -11.99
CA GLY A 94 10.87 -11.64 -10.56
C GLY A 94 10.49 -10.30 -9.89
N PHE A 95 10.95 -9.16 -10.40
CA PHE A 95 10.64 -7.84 -9.83
C PHE A 95 10.57 -6.76 -10.92
N PRO A 96 9.37 -6.43 -11.43
CA PRO A 96 9.19 -5.56 -12.60
C PRO A 96 9.73 -4.13 -12.44
N PHE A 97 9.95 -3.69 -11.20
CA PHE A 97 10.41 -2.34 -10.88
C PHE A 97 11.90 -2.28 -10.54
N ALA A 98 12.65 -3.36 -10.78
CA ALA A 98 14.06 -3.47 -10.42
C ALA A 98 14.89 -2.30 -10.94
N SER A 99 14.66 -1.86 -12.18
CA SER A 99 15.43 -0.79 -12.81
C SER A 99 15.31 0.58 -12.13
N PHE A 100 14.29 0.81 -11.30
CA PHE A 100 14.07 2.11 -10.64
C PHE A 100 14.61 2.15 -9.21
N VAL A 101 14.78 0.98 -8.57
CA VAL A 101 15.21 0.90 -7.17
C VAL A 101 16.72 0.76 -7.06
N THR A 102 17.31 1.53 -6.14
CA THR A 102 18.74 1.48 -5.85
C THR A 102 19.08 0.34 -4.89
N ARG A 103 18.21 0.09 -3.91
CA ARG A 103 18.36 -1.01 -2.95
C ARG A 103 17.30 -2.08 -3.21
N HIS A 104 17.75 -3.23 -3.69
CA HIS A 104 16.90 -4.35 -4.06
C HIS A 104 16.58 -5.25 -2.85
N PRO A 105 15.39 -5.90 -2.86
CA PRO A 105 15.12 -7.05 -2.00
C PRO A 105 16.19 -8.13 -2.12
N ALA A 106 16.46 -8.86 -1.03
CA ALA A 106 17.32 -10.03 -1.09
C ALA A 106 16.75 -11.06 -2.09
N GLN A 107 17.63 -11.74 -2.83
CA GLN A 107 17.25 -12.62 -3.95
C GLN A 107 16.27 -13.73 -3.52
N ASP A 108 16.42 -14.26 -2.31
CA ASP A 108 15.58 -15.33 -1.77
C ASP A 108 14.43 -14.82 -0.86
N SER A 109 14.32 -13.51 -0.64
CA SER A 109 13.32 -12.92 0.25
C SER A 109 12.02 -12.60 -0.49
N ILE A 110 11.11 -13.57 -0.55
CA ILE A 110 9.76 -13.39 -1.11
C ILE A 110 9.02 -12.25 -0.38
N LYS A 111 9.18 -12.16 0.94
CA LYS A 111 8.50 -11.13 1.75
C LYS A 111 8.92 -9.72 1.37
N GLU A 112 10.21 -9.47 1.22
CA GLU A 112 10.72 -8.14 0.80
C GLU A 112 10.28 -7.81 -0.62
N LYS A 113 10.38 -8.78 -1.54
CA LYS A 113 9.96 -8.61 -2.94
C LYS A 113 8.49 -8.21 -3.04
N PHE A 114 7.60 -8.97 -2.42
CA PHE A 114 6.16 -8.70 -2.46
C PHE A 114 5.78 -7.43 -1.69
N SER A 115 6.43 -7.13 -0.56
CA SER A 115 6.18 -5.89 0.18
C SER A 115 6.60 -4.66 -0.62
N LEU A 116 7.79 -4.67 -1.22
CA LEU A 116 8.24 -3.54 -2.04
C LEU A 116 7.42 -3.42 -3.33
N GLY A 117 7.20 -4.54 -4.02
CA GLY A 117 6.46 -4.55 -5.29
C GLY A 117 5.05 -4.06 -5.13
N THR A 118 4.35 -4.51 -4.08
CA THR A 118 2.98 -4.08 -3.82
C THR A 118 2.91 -2.61 -3.40
N ALA A 119 3.85 -2.12 -2.58
CA ALA A 119 3.93 -0.69 -2.25
C ALA A 119 4.08 0.17 -3.52
N LEU A 120 5.04 -0.17 -4.38
CA LEU A 120 5.30 0.57 -5.61
C LEU A 120 4.12 0.49 -6.59
N TYR A 121 3.50 -0.69 -6.73
CA TYR A 121 2.32 -0.89 -7.56
C TYR A 121 1.18 0.05 -7.12
N LEU A 122 0.86 0.06 -5.82
CA LEU A 122 -0.18 0.93 -5.27
C LEU A 122 0.18 2.42 -5.38
N LEU A 123 1.43 2.79 -5.09
CA LEU A 123 1.88 4.17 -5.24
C LEU A 123 1.69 4.66 -6.68
N ASN A 124 2.15 3.90 -7.69
CA ASN A 124 1.97 4.26 -9.09
C ASN A 124 0.47 4.34 -9.43
N ARG A 125 -0.29 3.29 -9.13
CA ARG A 125 -1.72 3.19 -9.44
C ARG A 125 -2.51 4.38 -8.89
N ILE A 126 -2.30 4.71 -7.63
CA ILE A 126 -3.08 5.73 -6.91
C ILE A 126 -2.66 7.12 -7.33
N LEU A 127 -1.36 7.42 -7.31
CA LEU A 127 -0.84 8.73 -7.72
C LEU A 127 -1.28 9.05 -9.15
N ARG A 128 -1.20 8.08 -10.07
CA ARG A 128 -1.69 8.24 -11.43
C ARG A 128 -3.20 8.41 -11.53
N SER A 129 -3.97 7.62 -10.80
CA SER A 129 -5.44 7.74 -10.79
C SER A 129 -5.91 9.10 -10.28
N GLU A 130 -5.12 9.68 -9.36
CA GLU A 130 -5.33 11.03 -8.84
C GLU A 130 -4.61 12.08 -9.70
N GLY A 131 -4.07 11.75 -10.89
CA GLY A 131 -3.51 12.72 -11.84
C GLY A 131 -2.17 13.35 -11.42
N VAL A 132 -1.35 12.62 -10.67
CA VAL A 132 0.03 13.01 -10.33
C VAL A 132 0.99 12.41 -11.36
N GLU A 133 1.76 13.27 -12.03
CA GLU A 133 2.74 12.86 -13.05
C GLU A 133 4.19 12.95 -12.55
N SER A 134 4.46 13.85 -11.61
CA SER A 134 5.80 14.07 -11.06
C SER A 134 5.75 14.67 -9.66
N LEU A 135 6.85 14.51 -8.93
CA LEU A 135 7.10 15.10 -7.63
C LEU A 135 8.28 16.07 -7.69
N GLU A 136 8.21 17.13 -6.88
CA GLU A 136 9.26 18.16 -6.76
C GLU A 136 10.20 17.94 -5.57
N SER A 137 9.83 17.07 -4.62
CA SER A 137 10.60 16.82 -3.40
C SER A 137 10.61 15.35 -3.03
N GLY A 138 11.74 14.88 -2.50
CA GLY A 138 11.86 13.55 -1.94
C GLY A 138 10.99 13.34 -0.71
N PHE A 139 10.77 12.08 -0.36
CA PHE A 139 9.98 11.69 0.81
C PHE A 139 10.38 10.32 1.36
N GLN A 140 10.01 10.07 2.61
CA GLN A 140 10.12 8.76 3.23
C GLN A 140 8.74 8.27 3.64
N LEU A 141 8.45 7.01 3.34
CA LEU A 141 7.36 6.24 3.92
C LEU A 141 7.94 5.16 4.82
N THR A 142 7.51 5.14 6.08
CA THR A 142 7.83 4.06 7.02
C THR A 142 6.58 3.26 7.32
N LEU A 143 6.62 1.95 7.08
CA LEU A 143 5.54 1.00 7.30
C LEU A 143 5.85 0.09 8.49
N LYS A 144 4.94 0.08 9.47
CA LYS A 144 5.07 -0.72 10.70
C LYS A 144 3.75 -1.34 11.08
N SER A 145 3.72 -2.65 11.29
CA SER A 145 2.59 -3.37 11.87
C SER A 145 2.94 -3.92 13.26
N VAL A 146 1.99 -3.82 14.19
CA VAL A 146 2.09 -4.51 15.50
C VAL A 146 1.57 -5.95 15.43
N MET A 147 1.00 -6.37 14.30
CA MET A 147 0.49 -7.73 14.10
C MET A 147 1.63 -8.68 13.70
N SER A 148 1.58 -9.90 14.23
CA SER A 148 2.44 -10.99 13.77
C SER A 148 2.12 -11.36 12.32
N ILE A 149 3.14 -11.38 11.46
CA ILE A 149 2.99 -11.75 10.06
C ILE A 149 2.48 -13.20 9.97
N GLY A 150 1.39 -13.42 9.22
CA GLY A 150 0.83 -14.74 8.98
C GLY A 150 -0.11 -15.27 10.07
N ALA A 151 -0.41 -14.49 11.11
CA ALA A 151 -1.30 -14.91 12.20
C ALA A 151 -2.81 -14.88 11.86
N GLY A 152 -3.19 -14.61 10.60
CA GLY A 152 -4.60 -14.50 10.20
C GLY A 152 -5.31 -13.23 10.68
N LEU A 153 -4.57 -12.27 11.25
CA LEU A 153 -5.11 -11.03 11.84
C LEU A 153 -5.35 -9.89 10.81
N GLY A 154 -5.22 -10.16 9.51
CA GLY A 154 -5.39 -9.15 8.46
C GLY A 154 -4.22 -8.17 8.31
N SER A 155 -2.98 -8.59 8.61
CA SER A 155 -1.80 -7.72 8.53
C SER A 155 -1.50 -7.22 7.11
N SER A 156 -1.74 -8.04 6.08
CA SER A 156 -1.58 -7.68 4.66
C SER A 156 -2.65 -6.68 4.21
N ALA A 157 -3.89 -6.89 4.63
CA ALA A 157 -4.99 -5.97 4.36
C ALA A 157 -4.74 -4.61 5.02
N GLY A 158 -4.36 -4.58 6.29
CA GLY A 158 -3.98 -3.32 6.97
C GLY A 158 -2.77 -2.63 6.33
N TYR A 159 -1.82 -3.40 5.80
CA TYR A 159 -0.72 -2.87 5.00
C TYR A 159 -1.23 -2.20 3.70
N GLY A 160 -2.09 -2.88 2.94
CA GLY A 160 -2.68 -2.36 1.71
C GLY A 160 -3.48 -1.07 1.96
N VAL A 161 -4.33 -1.06 2.99
CA VAL A 161 -5.10 0.13 3.40
C VAL A 161 -4.18 1.30 3.75
N CYS A 162 -3.12 1.07 4.54
CA CYS A 162 -2.17 2.12 4.90
C CYS A 162 -1.42 2.68 3.69
N VAL A 163 -0.93 1.82 2.78
CA VAL A 163 -0.28 2.29 1.55
C VAL A 163 -1.26 3.08 0.70
N SER A 164 -2.49 2.59 0.54
CA SER A 164 -3.50 3.24 -0.28
C SER A 164 -3.92 4.60 0.27
N ALA A 165 -4.20 4.67 1.57
CA ALA A 165 -4.50 5.93 2.27
C ALA A 165 -3.32 6.91 2.19
N GLY A 166 -2.09 6.41 2.41
CA GLY A 166 -0.87 7.23 2.34
C GLY A 166 -0.62 7.78 0.95
N ALA A 167 -0.77 6.97 -0.10
CA ALA A 167 -0.63 7.41 -1.49
C ALA A 167 -1.69 8.46 -1.88
N PHE A 168 -2.94 8.27 -1.44
CA PHE A 168 -4.00 9.25 -1.66
C PHE A 168 -3.67 10.59 -0.99
N LEU A 169 -3.31 10.58 0.30
CA LEU A 169 -2.93 11.81 1.01
C LEU A 169 -1.70 12.48 0.39
N LEU A 170 -0.72 11.69 -0.05
CA LEU A 170 0.44 12.19 -0.78
C LEU A 170 0.02 12.92 -2.07
N SER A 171 -0.94 12.37 -2.84
CA SER A 171 -1.46 13.03 -4.04
C SER A 171 -2.06 14.42 -3.71
N LYS A 172 -2.82 14.53 -2.61
CA LYS A 172 -3.41 15.80 -2.16
C LYS A 172 -2.36 16.79 -1.70
N ILE A 173 -1.30 16.32 -1.05
CA ILE A 173 -0.16 17.18 -0.66
C ILE A 173 0.56 17.72 -1.90
N ILE A 174 0.83 16.86 -2.89
CA ILE A 174 1.53 17.24 -4.12
C ILE A 174 0.72 18.30 -4.89
N LYS A 175 -0.60 18.14 -4.94
CA LYS A 175 -1.50 19.09 -5.60
C LYS A 175 -1.84 20.34 -4.80
N GLY A 176 -1.43 20.41 -3.52
CA GLY A 176 -1.82 21.50 -2.63
C GLY A 176 -3.31 21.50 -2.26
N GLU A 177 -3.99 20.36 -2.40
CA GLU A 177 -5.42 20.16 -2.15
C GLU A 177 -5.73 19.65 -0.73
N LEU A 178 -4.70 19.40 0.11
CA LEU A 178 -4.92 18.85 1.44
C LEU A 178 -5.33 19.94 2.43
N GLU A 179 -6.58 19.87 2.91
CA GLU A 179 -7.12 20.77 3.92
C GLU A 179 -6.55 20.46 5.32
N ALA A 180 -6.44 21.48 6.17
CA ALA A 180 -5.84 21.35 7.51
C ALA A 180 -6.58 20.36 8.44
N ASN A 181 -7.89 20.21 8.26
CA ASN A 181 -8.74 19.33 9.07
C ASN A 181 -9.25 18.12 8.28
N PHE A 182 -8.60 17.78 7.16
CA PHE A 182 -9.02 16.65 6.35
C PHE A 182 -8.92 15.35 7.16
N SER A 183 -10.03 14.60 7.19
CA SER A 183 -10.11 13.29 7.83
C SER A 183 -10.69 12.27 6.86
N LEU A 184 -9.97 11.18 6.66
CA LEU A 184 -10.43 10.05 5.86
C LEU A 184 -11.72 9.45 6.42
N GLN A 185 -11.89 9.44 7.75
CA GLN A 185 -13.08 8.90 8.41
C GLN A 185 -14.37 9.64 8.05
N ASN A 186 -14.26 10.92 7.66
CA ASN A 186 -15.39 11.76 7.28
C ASN A 186 -15.65 11.74 5.76
N SER A 187 -14.94 10.89 5.01
CA SER A 187 -14.96 10.87 3.54
C SER A 187 -15.32 9.47 3.01
N PRO A 188 -16.60 9.04 3.05
CA PRO A 188 -17.01 7.68 2.67
C PRO A 188 -16.60 7.29 1.25
N GLU A 189 -16.69 8.21 0.29
CA GLU A 189 -16.29 7.97 -1.10
C GLU A 189 -14.78 7.71 -1.22
N VAL A 190 -13.97 8.36 -0.38
CA VAL A 190 -12.52 8.14 -0.33
C VAL A 190 -12.20 6.81 0.34
N LEU A 191 -12.91 6.44 1.40
CA LEU A 191 -12.76 5.13 2.04
C LEU A 191 -13.11 4.00 1.05
N GLU A 192 -14.16 4.15 0.24
CA GLU A 192 -14.49 3.18 -0.80
C GLU A 192 -13.35 3.02 -1.83
N LYS A 193 -12.74 4.13 -2.26
CA LYS A 193 -11.55 4.08 -3.13
C LYS A 193 -10.37 3.37 -2.45
N ILE A 194 -10.10 3.70 -1.19
CA ILE A 194 -9.02 3.08 -0.40
C ILE A 194 -9.23 1.57 -0.27
N SER A 195 -10.44 1.12 0.04
CA SER A 195 -10.78 -0.31 0.12
C SER A 195 -10.57 -1.00 -1.24
N LYS A 196 -10.98 -0.38 -2.35
CA LYS A 196 -10.75 -0.93 -3.71
C LYS A 196 -9.26 -1.06 -4.03
N TRP A 197 -8.45 -0.04 -3.75
CA TRP A 197 -7.00 -0.14 -3.96
C TRP A 197 -6.33 -1.13 -3.00
N ALA A 198 -6.78 -1.20 -1.75
CA ALA A 198 -6.30 -2.21 -0.80
C ALA A 198 -6.69 -3.63 -1.21
N PHE A 199 -7.82 -3.81 -1.91
CA PHE A 199 -8.17 -5.09 -2.51
C PHE A 199 -7.21 -5.49 -3.63
N ASP A 200 -6.71 -4.55 -4.43
CA ASP A 200 -5.65 -4.84 -5.42
C ASP A 200 -4.38 -5.39 -4.73
N SER A 201 -4.00 -4.83 -3.56
CA SER A 201 -2.92 -5.36 -2.72
C SER A 201 -3.17 -6.81 -2.32
N GLU A 202 -4.39 -7.12 -1.88
CA GLU A 202 -4.76 -8.46 -1.45
C GLU A 202 -4.76 -9.46 -2.61
N ILE A 203 -5.11 -9.02 -3.83
CA ILE A 203 -4.98 -9.86 -5.03
C ILE A 203 -3.50 -10.17 -5.28
N VAL A 204 -2.61 -9.18 -5.18
CA VAL A 204 -1.17 -9.40 -5.38
C VAL A 204 -0.59 -10.33 -4.31
N MET A 205 -1.04 -10.22 -3.05
CA MET A 205 -0.50 -11.03 -1.95
C MET A 205 -1.11 -12.44 -1.85
N HIS A 206 -2.40 -12.60 -2.17
CA HIS A 206 -3.18 -13.82 -1.91
C HIS A 206 -3.91 -14.40 -3.12
N GLU A 207 -3.78 -13.79 -4.31
CA GLU A 207 -4.35 -14.17 -5.60
C GLU A 207 -5.89 -14.13 -5.69
N ARG A 208 -6.61 -14.75 -4.75
CA ARG A 208 -8.08 -14.83 -4.72
C ARG A 208 -8.65 -14.40 -3.37
N PRO A 209 -8.44 -13.14 -2.94
CA PRO A 209 -9.04 -12.63 -1.71
C PRO A 209 -10.57 -12.48 -1.83
N SER A 210 -11.28 -12.62 -0.72
CA SER A 210 -12.74 -12.41 -0.65
C SER A 210 -13.15 -10.95 -0.55
N GLY A 211 -12.22 -10.05 -0.19
CA GLY A 211 -12.46 -8.64 0.07
C GLY A 211 -12.80 -8.30 1.52
N ILE A 212 -13.10 -9.30 2.35
CA ILE A 212 -13.53 -9.06 3.74
C ILE A 212 -12.43 -8.41 4.59
N ASP A 213 -11.17 -8.81 4.39
CA ASP A 213 -10.06 -8.35 5.22
C ASP A 213 -9.79 -6.85 4.98
N ASN A 214 -9.66 -6.40 3.73
CA ASN A 214 -9.48 -4.97 3.44
C ASN A 214 -10.72 -4.13 3.80
N THR A 215 -11.94 -4.68 3.66
CA THR A 215 -13.17 -3.98 4.03
C THR A 215 -13.21 -3.71 5.53
N ILE A 216 -12.79 -4.67 6.36
CA ILE A 216 -12.73 -4.49 7.82
C ILE A 216 -11.59 -3.56 8.22
N CYS A 217 -10.48 -3.59 7.49
CA CYS A 217 -9.31 -2.74 7.76
C CYS A 217 -9.48 -1.28 7.31
N THR A 218 -10.44 -0.96 6.45
CA THR A 218 -10.69 0.40 5.93
C THR A 218 -11.59 1.19 6.88
#